data_AF-A0A7W1EWI8-F1
#
_entry.id   AF-A0A7W1EWI8-F1
#
_cell.length_a   1.000
_cell.length_b   1.000
_cell.length_c   1.000
_cell.angle_alpha   90.00
_cell.angle_beta   90.00
_cell.angle_gamma   90.00
#
_symmetry.space_group_name_H-M   'P 1'
#
loop_
_entity.id
_entity.type
_entity.pdbx_description
1 polymer ?
#
loop_
_entity_poly.entity_id
_entity_poly.type
_entity_poly.pdbx_seq_one_letter_code
_entity_poly.pdbx_strand_id
1 'polypeptide(L)'
;MKLKKVIVQLQYNIHAYEPFLVEWSKNENCSLSPEDLRVIDTYININFKINFLSLLRSFKQKKQIQTIVSKLIWDYQKFKEWVITNFVFRILKLIRNNSFNNFFLHLPLDYLSLSYELKNKLKLLKIKTVYDIFENYNEEDFYKTPTFNYIVAFEITLKRLSIK
;
A
#
# COMPACT_ATOMS: atom_id res chain seq x y z
N MET A 1 3.45 28.97 -6.00
CA MET A 1 2.98 27.99 -4.97
C MET A 1 3.74 28.17 -3.66
N LYS A 2 3.05 28.34 -2.52
CA LYS A 2 3.64 28.50 -1.17
C LYS A 2 4.17 27.15 -0.64
N LEU A 3 5.23 27.14 0.17
CA LEU A 3 5.84 25.93 0.75
C LEU A 3 4.81 25.06 1.50
N LYS A 4 3.91 25.69 2.28
CA LYS A 4 2.80 25.00 2.96
C LYS A 4 1.95 24.14 2.02
N LYS A 5 1.62 24.66 0.83
CA LYS A 5 0.82 23.90 -0.16
C LYS A 5 1.56 22.68 -0.69
N VAL A 6 2.87 22.78 -0.86
CA VAL A 6 3.73 21.69 -1.33
C VAL A 6 3.84 20.59 -0.28
N ILE A 7 3.95 20.95 1.00
CA ILE A 7 4.00 19.99 2.11
C ILE A 7 2.65 19.26 2.28
N VAL A 8 1.53 19.98 2.16
CA VAL A 8 0.19 19.35 2.16
C VAL A 8 0.05 18.36 1.00
N GLN A 9 0.59 18.68 -0.17
CA GLN A 9 0.62 17.72 -1.29
C GLN A 9 1.50 16.52 -1.00
N LEU A 10 2.67 16.70 -0.37
CA LEU A 10 3.51 15.58 0.05
C LEU A 10 2.76 14.67 1.01
N GLN A 11 2.15 15.23 2.05
CA GLN A 11 1.35 14.50 3.04
C GLN A 11 0.23 13.70 2.37
N TYR A 12 -0.54 14.33 1.48
CA TYR A 12 -1.62 13.67 0.77
C TYR A 12 -1.12 12.48 -0.08
N ASN A 13 -0.06 12.68 -0.86
CA ASN A 13 0.43 11.65 -1.77
C ASN A 13 1.14 10.51 -1.04
N ILE A 14 1.89 10.80 0.04
CA ILE A 14 2.61 9.75 0.77
C ILE A 14 1.70 8.87 1.61
N HIS A 15 0.52 9.37 2.02
CA HIS A 15 -0.41 8.60 2.85
C HIS A 15 -0.83 7.27 2.22
N ALA A 16 -0.96 7.22 0.89
CA ALA A 16 -1.27 5.97 0.17
C ALA A 16 -0.14 4.93 0.22
N TYR A 17 1.10 5.38 0.41
CA TYR A 17 2.31 4.55 0.44
C TYR A 17 2.71 4.17 1.85
N GLU A 18 2.35 4.98 2.84
CA GLU A 18 2.81 4.89 4.23
C GLU A 18 2.82 3.45 4.79
N PRO A 19 1.78 2.62 4.62
CA PRO A 19 1.78 1.27 5.16
C PRO A 19 2.78 0.31 4.49
N PHE A 20 3.30 0.68 3.32
CA PHE A 20 4.15 -0.13 2.46
C PHE A 20 5.47 0.56 2.08
N LEU A 21 5.74 1.75 2.64
CA LEU A 21 6.79 2.62 2.11
C LEU A 21 8.17 1.94 2.16
N VAL A 22 8.43 1.18 3.22
CA VAL A 22 9.67 0.44 3.41
C VAL A 22 9.81 -0.66 2.36
N GLU A 23 8.76 -1.44 2.09
CA GLU A 23 8.83 -2.49 1.08
C GLU A 23 8.83 -1.93 -0.34
N TRP A 24 8.04 -0.90 -0.59
CA TRP A 24 8.00 -0.20 -1.87
C TRP A 24 9.35 0.41 -2.21
N SER A 25 10.05 1.01 -1.25
CA SER A 25 11.40 1.58 -1.46
C SER A 25 12.46 0.58 -1.91
N LYS A 26 12.22 -0.73 -1.70
CA LYS A 26 13.11 -1.81 -2.12
C LYS A 26 12.73 -2.38 -3.48
N ASN A 27 11.59 -1.98 -4.04
CA ASN A 27 11.15 -2.42 -5.35
C ASN A 27 11.92 -1.69 -6.45
N GLU A 28 12.32 -2.42 -7.50
CA GLU A 28 13.06 -1.86 -8.65
C GLU A 28 12.26 -0.80 -9.41
N ASN A 29 10.94 -0.80 -9.31
CA ASN A 29 10.06 0.18 -9.94
C ASN A 29 9.87 1.46 -9.11
N CYS A 30 10.42 1.54 -7.90
CA CYS A 30 10.35 2.74 -7.08
C CYS A 30 11.35 3.79 -7.59
N SER A 31 10.86 4.98 -7.96
CA SER A 31 11.70 6.07 -8.46
C SER A 31 12.30 6.97 -7.37
N LEU A 32 11.92 6.75 -6.10
CA LEU A 32 12.40 7.53 -4.96
C LEU A 32 13.86 7.16 -4.65
N SER A 33 14.73 8.16 -4.59
CA SER A 33 16.12 7.94 -4.18
C SER A 33 16.25 7.83 -2.66
N PRO A 34 17.39 7.34 -2.14
CA PRO A 34 17.66 7.36 -0.69
C PRO A 34 17.51 8.76 -0.07
N GLU A 35 17.88 9.82 -0.78
CA GLU A 35 17.72 11.20 -0.35
C GLU A 35 16.24 11.62 -0.29
N ASP A 36 15.43 11.20 -1.27
CA ASP A 36 13.99 11.45 -1.27
C ASP A 36 13.32 10.80 -0.05
N LEU A 37 13.69 9.55 0.24
CA LEU A 37 13.21 8.81 1.40
C LEU A 37 13.60 9.50 2.72
N ARG A 38 14.82 10.02 2.83
CA ARG A 38 15.24 10.81 4.02
C ARG A 38 14.40 12.08 4.20
N VAL A 39 14.04 12.76 3.12
CA VAL A 39 13.16 13.93 3.19
C VAL A 39 11.76 13.53 3.62
N ILE A 40 11.21 12.47 3.04
CA ILE A 40 9.90 11.92 3.43
C ILE A 40 9.90 11.57 4.92
N ASP A 41 10.89 10.80 5.38
CA ASP A 41 11.03 10.38 6.77
C ASP A 41 11.14 11.59 7.73
N THR A 42 11.92 12.61 7.35
CA THR A 42 12.00 13.87 8.12
C THR A 42 10.62 14.51 8.28
N TYR A 43 9.80 14.55 7.21
CA TYR A 43 8.48 15.15 7.24
C TYR A 43 7.45 14.32 8.00
N ILE A 44 7.52 12.98 7.91
CA ILE A 44 6.71 12.07 8.71
C ILE A 44 7.01 12.28 10.19
N ASN A 45 8.30 12.28 10.58
CA ASN A 45 8.73 12.39 11.98
C ASN A 45 8.34 13.73 12.65
N ILE A 46 8.19 14.80 11.87
CA ILE A 46 7.71 16.10 12.38
C ILE A 46 6.20 16.31 12.18
N ASN A 47 5.45 15.27 11.80
CA ASN A 47 4.02 15.33 11.48
C ASN A 47 3.67 16.45 10.49
N PHE A 48 4.51 16.62 9.47
CA PHE A 48 4.38 17.64 8.42
C PHE A 48 4.31 19.09 8.94
N LYS A 49 4.75 19.36 10.17
CA LYS A 49 4.81 20.71 10.74
C LYS A 49 5.94 21.51 10.09
N ILE A 50 5.67 22.78 9.81
CA ILE A 50 6.65 23.70 9.22
C ILE A 50 7.45 24.35 10.35
N ASN A 51 8.73 24.03 10.45
CA ASN A 51 9.62 24.67 11.42
C ASN A 51 10.19 25.98 10.86
N PHE A 52 10.46 26.98 11.71
CA PHE A 52 10.98 28.29 11.29
C PHE A 52 12.27 28.18 10.43
N LEU A 53 13.17 27.25 10.77
CA LEU A 53 14.37 26.95 9.99
C LEU A 53 14.09 26.45 8.55
N SER A 54 12.95 25.80 8.32
CA SER A 54 12.53 25.36 6.97
C SER A 54 12.01 26.51 6.10
N LEU A 55 11.53 27.59 6.73
CA LEU A 55 11.14 28.82 6.02
C LEU A 55 12.37 29.56 5.47
N LEU A 56 13.51 29.50 6.17
CA LEU A 56 14.75 30.15 5.74
C LEU A 56 15.44 29.44 4.56
N ARG A 57 15.17 28.15 4.33
CA ARG A 57 15.75 27.33 3.24
C ARG A 57 14.76 27.08 2.09
N SER A 58 13.72 27.91 1.97
CA SER A 58 12.45 27.53 1.32
C SER A 58 12.52 27.16 -0.15
N PHE A 59 13.45 27.71 -0.95
CA PHE A 59 13.42 27.50 -2.40
C PHE A 59 13.91 26.10 -2.83
N LYS A 60 15.13 25.71 -2.39
CA LYS A 60 15.71 24.39 -2.72
C LYS A 60 14.84 23.27 -2.14
N GLN A 61 14.39 23.43 -0.90
CA GLN A 61 13.55 22.44 -0.23
C GLN A 61 12.19 22.30 -0.91
N LYS A 62 11.57 23.41 -1.33
CA LYS A 62 10.33 23.37 -2.10
C LYS A 62 10.50 22.60 -3.40
N LYS A 63 11.54 22.89 -4.19
CA LYS A 63 11.79 22.20 -5.47
C LYS A 63 11.97 20.70 -5.25
N GLN A 64 12.74 20.31 -4.22
CA GLN A 64 12.92 18.91 -3.87
C GLN A 64 11.60 18.20 -3.51
N ILE A 65 10.77 18.81 -2.66
CA ILE A 65 9.47 18.19 -2.30
C ILE A 65 8.56 18.10 -3.53
N GLN A 66 8.56 19.09 -4.42
CA GLN A 66 7.80 19.01 -5.67
C GLN A 66 8.26 17.85 -6.56
N THR A 67 9.58 17.62 -6.64
CA THR A 67 10.12 16.46 -7.35
C THR A 67 9.64 15.15 -6.72
N ILE A 68 9.70 15.04 -5.39
CA ILE A 68 9.21 13.86 -4.65
C ILE A 68 7.73 13.62 -4.93
N VAL A 69 6.89 14.66 -4.83
CA VAL A 69 5.45 14.57 -5.14
C VAL A 69 5.22 14.10 -6.57
N SER A 70 6.01 14.60 -7.52
CA SER A 70 5.87 14.21 -8.93
C SER A 70 6.23 12.73 -9.14
N LYS A 71 7.29 12.25 -8.49
CA LYS A 71 7.69 10.84 -8.47
C LYS A 71 6.61 9.94 -7.88
N LEU A 72 6.06 10.32 -6.71
CA LEU A 72 4.95 9.59 -6.09
C LEU A 72 3.74 9.51 -7.04
N ILE A 73 3.33 10.61 -7.67
CA ILE A 73 2.22 10.60 -8.61
C ILE A 73 2.50 9.70 -9.81
N TRP A 74 3.70 9.76 -10.37
CA TRP A 74 4.10 8.96 -11.53
C TRP A 74 4.16 7.46 -11.22
N ASP A 75 4.67 7.11 -10.04
CA ASP A 75 4.80 5.73 -9.58
C ASP A 75 3.48 5.14 -9.10
N TYR A 76 2.43 5.94 -8.89
CA TYR A 76 1.21 5.48 -8.21
C TYR A 76 0.51 4.33 -8.91
N GLN A 77 0.51 4.32 -10.24
CA GLN A 77 -0.05 3.19 -10.97
C GLN A 77 0.74 1.92 -10.66
N LYS A 78 2.07 1.92 -10.88
CA LYS A 78 2.97 0.79 -10.61
C LYS A 78 2.89 0.30 -9.15
N PHE A 79 2.77 1.24 -8.22
CA PHE A 79 2.59 0.95 -6.81
C PHE A 79 1.29 0.16 -6.56
N LYS A 80 0.16 0.56 -7.15
CA LYS A 80 -1.10 -0.20 -7.03
C LYS A 80 -0.94 -1.62 -7.58
N GLU A 81 -0.33 -1.78 -8.76
CA GLU A 81 -0.14 -3.11 -9.38
C GLU A 81 0.72 -4.01 -8.49
N TRP A 82 1.78 -3.45 -7.89
CA TRP A 82 2.64 -4.15 -6.94
C TRP A 82 1.88 -4.56 -5.66
N VAL A 83 1.05 -3.67 -5.08
CA VAL A 83 0.21 -4.01 -3.92
C VAL A 83 -0.78 -5.13 -4.26
N ILE A 84 -1.47 -5.03 -5.39
CA ILE A 84 -2.46 -6.03 -5.85
C ILE A 84 -1.77 -7.38 -6.09
N THR A 85 -0.64 -7.38 -6.77
CA THR A 85 0.15 -8.59 -7.05
C THR A 85 0.60 -9.28 -5.76
N ASN A 86 1.11 -8.51 -4.79
CA ASN A 86 1.48 -9.04 -3.48
C ASN A 86 0.29 -9.65 -2.76
N PHE A 87 -0.87 -8.98 -2.79
CA PHE A 87 -2.10 -9.50 -2.20
C PHE A 87 -2.48 -10.85 -2.79
N VAL A 88 -2.55 -10.97 -4.12
CA VAL A 88 -2.87 -12.23 -4.81
C VAL A 88 -1.88 -13.34 -4.43
N PHE A 89 -0.58 -13.06 -4.47
CA PHE A 89 0.44 -14.04 -4.07
C PHE A 89 0.33 -14.45 -2.60
N ARG A 90 0.00 -13.53 -1.69
CA ARG A 90 -0.21 -13.86 -0.28
C ARG A 90 -1.43 -14.75 -0.09
N ILE A 91 -2.54 -14.48 -0.76
CA ILE A 91 -3.72 -15.34 -0.73
C ILE A 91 -3.35 -16.75 -1.20
N LEU A 92 -2.67 -16.88 -2.35
CA LEU A 92 -2.18 -18.16 -2.87
C LEU A 92 -1.29 -18.91 -1.86
N LYS A 93 -0.37 -18.21 -1.18
CA LYS A 93 0.48 -18.81 -0.14
C LYS A 93 -0.31 -19.26 1.09
N LEU A 94 -1.26 -18.45 1.56
CA LEU A 94 -2.10 -18.78 2.71
C LEU A 94 -2.91 -20.05 2.45
N ILE A 95 -3.38 -20.25 1.23
CA ILE A 95 -4.13 -21.45 0.83
C ILE A 95 -3.22 -22.66 0.77
N ARG A 96 -2.05 -22.53 0.13
CA ARG A 96 -1.05 -23.61 0.07
C ARG A 96 -0.67 -24.11 1.46
N ASN A 97 -0.58 -23.22 2.43
CA ASN A 97 -0.23 -23.57 3.81
C ASN A 97 -1.39 -24.20 4.60
N ASN A 98 -2.63 -24.12 4.11
CA ASN A 98 -3.84 -24.52 4.85
C ASN A 98 -4.40 -25.90 4.51
N SER A 99 -3.98 -26.57 3.42
CA SER A 99 -4.53 -27.89 3.10
C SER A 99 -3.72 -28.69 2.08
N PHE A 100 -3.55 -29.99 2.40
CA PHE A 100 -3.24 -31.08 1.47
C PHE A 100 -4.48 -31.37 0.58
N ASN A 101 -4.24 -31.67 -0.71
CA ASN A 101 -5.17 -32.17 -1.75
C ASN A 101 -5.98 -31.17 -2.63
N ASN A 102 -5.90 -31.48 -3.93
CA ASN A 102 -6.50 -31.03 -5.20
C ASN A 102 -7.77 -30.12 -5.30
N PHE A 103 -8.47 -29.72 -4.23
CA PHE A 103 -9.70 -28.88 -4.32
C PHE A 103 -9.52 -27.45 -3.76
N PHE A 104 -8.31 -26.90 -3.87
CA PHE A 104 -7.84 -25.72 -3.15
C PHE A 104 -8.51 -24.38 -3.53
N LEU A 105 -9.04 -24.22 -4.75
CA LEU A 105 -9.66 -22.96 -5.17
C LEU A 105 -11.09 -22.80 -4.65
N HIS A 106 -11.84 -23.89 -4.53
CA HIS A 106 -13.24 -23.85 -4.07
C HIS A 106 -13.39 -23.84 -2.55
N LEU A 107 -12.28 -23.86 -1.80
CA LEU A 107 -12.32 -23.82 -0.35
C LEU A 107 -12.91 -22.48 0.12
N PRO A 108 -13.98 -22.49 0.96
CA PRO A 108 -14.52 -21.25 1.50
C PRO A 108 -13.51 -20.56 2.40
N LEU A 109 -13.47 -19.22 2.36
CA LEU A 109 -12.53 -18.42 3.14
C LEU A 109 -12.61 -18.68 4.65
N ASP A 110 -13.78 -19.11 5.15
CA ASP A 110 -13.99 -19.45 6.55
C ASP A 110 -13.17 -20.67 7.01
N TYR A 111 -12.71 -21.51 6.08
CA TYR A 111 -11.85 -22.67 6.39
C TYR A 111 -10.36 -22.35 6.34
N LEU A 112 -9.96 -21.17 5.86
CA LEU A 112 -8.56 -20.75 5.96
C LEU A 112 -8.19 -20.54 7.43
N SER A 113 -7.01 -20.99 7.86
CA SER A 113 -6.44 -20.70 9.19
C SER A 113 -5.97 -19.25 9.26
N LEU A 114 -6.93 -18.35 9.17
CA LEU A 114 -6.78 -16.91 9.33
C LEU A 114 -7.53 -16.47 10.58
N SER A 115 -7.04 -15.38 11.19
CA SER A 115 -7.78 -14.73 12.26
C SER A 115 -9.16 -14.28 11.76
N TYR A 116 -10.12 -14.21 12.68
CA TYR A 116 -11.46 -13.69 12.40
C TYR A 116 -11.41 -12.30 11.74
N GLU A 117 -10.47 -11.46 12.18
CA GLU A 117 -10.28 -10.13 11.63
C GLU A 117 -9.86 -10.14 10.15
N LEU A 118 -8.89 -10.99 9.77
CA LEU A 118 -8.46 -11.13 8.38
C LEU A 118 -9.58 -11.68 7.49
N LYS A 119 -10.33 -12.66 7.98
CA LYS A 119 -11.52 -13.19 7.28
C LYS A 119 -12.55 -12.11 7.02
N ASN A 120 -12.82 -11.25 7.99
CA ASN A 120 -13.75 -10.13 7.82
C ASN A 120 -13.26 -9.12 6.76
N LYS A 121 -11.96 -8.84 6.70
CA LYS A 121 -11.42 -7.97 5.64
C LYS A 121 -11.57 -8.58 4.26
N LEU A 122 -11.36 -9.89 4.10
CA LEU A 122 -11.60 -10.58 2.83
C LEU A 122 -13.09 -10.61 2.44
N LYS A 123 -13.99 -10.75 3.41
CA LYS A 123 -15.44 -10.69 3.16
C LYS A 123 -15.90 -9.33 2.60
N LEU A 124 -15.17 -8.24 2.84
CA LEU A 124 -15.46 -6.92 2.23
C LEU A 124 -15.30 -6.93 0.71
N LEU A 125 -14.42 -7.80 0.18
CA LEU A 125 -14.30 -8.05 -1.25
C LEU A 125 -15.42 -8.96 -1.77
N LYS A 126 -16.44 -9.31 -0.96
CA LYS A 126 -17.54 -10.20 -1.35
C LYS A 126 -17.08 -11.57 -1.90
N ILE A 127 -15.85 -11.97 -1.57
CA ILE A 127 -15.25 -13.25 -1.92
C ILE A 127 -15.78 -14.28 -0.91
N LYS A 128 -16.32 -15.41 -1.38
CA LYS A 128 -16.71 -16.56 -0.55
C LYS A 128 -15.67 -17.67 -0.61
N THR A 129 -15.08 -17.88 -1.78
CA THR A 129 -14.02 -18.85 -2.05
C THR A 129 -12.84 -18.18 -2.74
N VAL A 130 -11.67 -18.79 -2.71
CA VAL A 130 -10.50 -18.25 -3.43
C VAL A 130 -10.76 -18.17 -4.93
N TYR A 131 -11.48 -19.16 -5.47
CA TYR A 131 -11.89 -19.21 -6.86
C TYR A 131 -12.64 -17.94 -7.28
N ASP A 132 -13.42 -17.34 -6.38
CA ASP A 132 -14.14 -16.11 -6.65
C ASP A 132 -13.22 -14.93 -6.97
N ILE A 133 -11.96 -14.94 -6.52
CA ILE A 133 -10.95 -13.93 -6.88
C ILE A 133 -10.56 -14.04 -8.34
N PHE A 134 -10.49 -15.26 -8.87
CA PHE A 134 -10.06 -15.51 -10.25
C PHE A 134 -11.23 -15.43 -11.24
N GLU A 135 -12.45 -15.75 -10.79
CA GLU A 135 -13.66 -15.72 -11.63
C GLU A 135 -14.35 -14.36 -11.65
N ASN A 136 -14.51 -13.71 -10.49
CA ASN A 136 -15.37 -12.54 -10.35
C ASN A 136 -14.61 -11.21 -10.41
N TYR A 137 -13.28 -11.25 -10.46
CA TYR A 137 -12.45 -10.06 -10.53
C TYR A 137 -11.50 -10.16 -11.71
N ASN A 138 -11.59 -9.19 -12.62
CA ASN A 138 -10.51 -8.94 -13.58
C ASN A 138 -9.49 -7.95 -13.01
N GLU A 139 -8.41 -7.69 -13.74
CA GLU A 139 -7.37 -6.76 -13.30
C GLU A 139 -7.94 -5.36 -12.96
N GLU A 140 -8.86 -4.84 -13.77
CA GLU A 140 -9.48 -3.53 -13.59
C GLU A 140 -10.30 -3.43 -12.30
N ASP A 141 -10.96 -4.52 -11.89
CA ASP A 141 -11.77 -4.56 -10.68
C ASP A 141 -10.94 -4.33 -9.41
N PHE A 142 -9.69 -4.80 -9.39
CA PHE A 142 -8.76 -4.57 -8.28
C PHE A 142 -8.28 -3.13 -8.19
N TYR A 143 -8.24 -2.40 -9.31
CA TYR A 143 -7.85 -0.98 -9.33
C TYR A 143 -8.97 -0.04 -8.89
N LYS A 144 -10.22 -0.50 -8.84
CA LYS A 144 -11.35 0.30 -8.34
C LYS A 144 -11.09 0.69 -6.88
N THR A 145 -11.25 1.98 -6.55
CA THR A 145 -10.91 2.54 -5.24
C THR A 145 -11.48 1.75 -4.05
N PRO A 146 -12.76 1.30 -4.05
CA PRO A 146 -13.29 0.50 -2.95
C PRO A 146 -12.54 -0.83 -2.76
N THR A 147 -12.31 -1.56 -3.86
CA THR A 147 -11.61 -2.85 -3.87
C THR A 147 -10.17 -2.67 -3.41
N PHE A 148 -9.45 -1.69 -3.97
CA PHE A 148 -8.07 -1.40 -3.58
C PHE A 148 -7.95 -1.05 -2.10
N ASN A 149 -8.88 -0.26 -1.55
CA ASN A 149 -8.90 0.07 -0.13
C ASN A 149 -9.11 -1.17 0.76
N TYR A 150 -9.92 -2.14 0.32
CA TYR A 150 -10.07 -3.40 1.04
C TYR A 150 -8.80 -4.26 1.01
N ILE A 151 -8.10 -4.29 -0.13
CA ILE A 151 -6.79 -4.95 -0.26
C ILE A 151 -5.79 -4.32 0.71
N VAL A 152 -5.68 -2.99 0.71
CA VAL A 152 -4.79 -2.25 1.63
C VAL A 152 -5.16 -2.55 3.09
N ALA A 153 -6.44 -2.55 3.44
CA ALA A 153 -6.88 -2.86 4.79
C ALA A 153 -6.54 -4.29 5.22
N PHE A 154 -6.65 -5.26 4.30
CA PHE A 154 -6.24 -6.64 4.54
C PHE A 154 -4.73 -6.73 4.80
N GLU A 155 -3.90 -6.14 3.93
CA GLU A 155 -2.44 -6.17 4.06
C GLU A 155 -1.95 -5.52 5.36
N ILE A 156 -2.54 -4.38 5.75
CA ILE A 156 -2.22 -3.71 7.03
C ILE A 156 -2.53 -4.62 8.21
N THR A 157 -3.72 -5.25 8.18
CA THR A 157 -4.16 -6.17 9.24
C THR A 157 -3.22 -7.37 9.35
N LEU A 158 -2.80 -7.92 8.20
CA LEU A 158 -1.90 -9.07 8.15
C LEU A 158 -0.53 -8.71 8.75
N LYS A 159 0.07 -7.59 8.33
CA LYS A 159 1.36 -7.13 8.88
C LYS A 159 1.31 -6.97 10.39
N ARG A 160 0.23 -6.37 10.92
CA ARG A 160 0.05 -6.20 12.36
C ARG A 160 -0.01 -7.53 13.12
N LEU A 161 -0.61 -8.55 12.51
CA LEU A 161 -0.74 -9.88 13.13
C LEU A 161 0.52 -10.73 13.00
N SER A 162 1.34 -10.53 11.98
CA SER A 162 2.62 -11.24 11.80
C SER A 162 3.77 -10.74 12.69
N ILE A 163 3.59 -9.62 13.39
CA ILE A 163 4.58 -9.05 14.32
C ILE A 163 4.38 -9.58 15.75
N LYS A 164 3.34 -10.38 16.00
CA LYS A 164 3.08 -11.08 17.27
C LYS A 164 3.55 -12.53 17.19
#